data_AF-A0A6L7WSL1-F1
#
_entry.id   AF-A0A6L7WSL1-F1
#
_cell.length_a   1.000
_cell.length_b   1.000
_cell.length_c   1.000
_cell.angle_alpha   90.00
_cell.angle_beta   90.00
_cell.angle_gamma   90.00
#
_symmetry.space_group_name_H-M   'P 1'
#
loop_
_entity.id
_entity.type
_entity.pdbx_description
1 polymer ?
#
loop_
_entity_poly.entity_id
_entity_poly.type
_entity_poly.pdbx_seq_one_letter_code
_entity_poly.pdbx_strand_id
1 'polypeptide(L)'
;MTTRKEPIAKKAAGAGETERSATPEKKRKLTPGAWVEARALLRRYRYRLALGLVLIFVSRLAGLVVPAMVGYIVDDVVPNGRIDELFLLAGVGLVASVVQSATGFGLSQVLGVAAQRAITEMRKRVMAHVSRLPIRYFDSTQTGILISRVMTDAEGIRNLVGTGLVQLAGGLLTASIALAWLFYLNWQLTSLTLFILLLFGATMAFGFSKLRPVFRERGKINAEVTGRLGETLGGIRIVKAYGVEKREQIVFAHGAHRLFRNVAKAVTGVSAVTSVSTLVMGLIGALMIVLGGRALMSGAWSEGQLLQYIFFTGLVIAPVIQISSIGTQITEAFAGLDRIREIMQMATEDQEDEAREELGSLAGEVRLDGVWFEYEPDVPVLKGVSLAAAPGSTTALVGSSGSGKSTLISLIMAFNRPTAGRVLVDGRDLES
;
A
#
# COMPACT_ATOMS: atom_id res chain seq x y z
N MET A 1 68.32 8.68 -33.99
CA MET A 1 67.31 8.14 -34.93
C MET A 1 65.99 7.98 -34.18
N THR A 2 65.13 8.96 -34.37
CA THR A 2 63.80 9.12 -33.80
C THR A 2 62.77 8.55 -34.78
N THR A 3 62.03 7.51 -34.40
CA THR A 3 60.94 6.97 -35.23
C THR A 3 59.58 7.27 -34.60
N ARG A 4 58.94 8.26 -35.24
CA ARG A 4 57.51 8.58 -35.35
C ARG A 4 56.53 7.50 -34.85
N LYS A 5 55.67 7.89 -33.91
CA LYS A 5 54.32 7.33 -33.71
C LYS A 5 53.32 8.18 -34.49
N GLU A 6 52.54 7.57 -35.36
CA GLU A 6 51.30 8.15 -35.89
C GLU A 6 50.09 7.54 -35.16
N PRO A 7 49.01 8.32 -34.90
CA PRO A 7 47.81 7.82 -34.23
C PRO A 7 46.77 7.34 -35.24
N ILE A 8 46.20 6.16 -35.01
CA ILE A 8 45.00 5.69 -35.72
C ILE A 8 43.79 6.36 -35.08
N ALA A 9 43.23 7.34 -35.79
CA ALA A 9 41.93 7.93 -35.49
C ALA A 9 40.83 6.88 -35.71
N LYS A 10 40.13 6.50 -34.63
CA LYS A 10 38.90 5.71 -34.71
C LYS A 10 37.69 6.63 -34.85
N LYS A 11 37.01 6.49 -36.00
CA LYS A 11 35.64 6.94 -36.29
C LYS A 11 34.72 6.77 -35.08
N ALA A 12 34.28 7.89 -34.52
CA ALA A 12 33.06 7.96 -33.71
C ALA A 12 31.95 8.49 -34.61
N ALA A 13 31.05 7.62 -35.05
CA ALA A 13 29.81 8.01 -35.71
C ALA A 13 28.74 6.93 -35.46
N GLY A 14 27.67 7.35 -34.80
CA GLY A 14 26.31 6.85 -35.05
C GLY A 14 25.94 5.49 -34.48
N ALA A 15 25.58 5.45 -33.20
CA ALA A 15 24.54 4.54 -32.72
C ALA A 15 23.66 5.35 -31.78
N GLY A 16 22.55 5.85 -32.32
CA GLY A 16 21.52 6.51 -31.53
C GLY A 16 20.90 5.50 -30.58
N GLU A 17 21.17 5.67 -29.29
CA GLU A 17 20.36 5.09 -28.23
C GLU A 17 18.95 5.68 -28.37
N THR A 18 18.05 4.88 -28.94
CA THR A 18 16.62 5.08 -28.81
C THR A 18 16.26 4.71 -27.38
N GLU A 19 16.50 5.62 -26.44
CA GLU A 19 15.78 5.64 -25.17
C GLU A 19 14.30 5.76 -25.52
N ARG A 20 13.61 4.62 -25.64
CA ARG A 20 12.16 4.56 -25.51
C ARG A 20 11.84 5.03 -24.09
N SER A 21 11.65 6.33 -23.97
CA SER A 21 11.11 6.96 -22.78
C SER A 21 9.85 6.20 -22.38
N ALA A 22 9.93 5.45 -21.29
CA ALA A 22 8.77 4.86 -20.64
C ALA A 22 7.86 6.04 -20.29
N THR A 23 6.79 6.17 -21.07
CA THR A 23 5.81 7.25 -20.93
C THR A 23 5.33 7.22 -19.48
N PRO A 24 5.29 8.36 -18.77
CA PRO A 24 4.86 8.37 -17.39
C PRO A 24 3.42 7.84 -17.33
N GLU A 25 3.22 6.69 -16.70
CA GLU A 25 1.90 6.12 -16.42
C GLU A 25 0.99 7.24 -15.90
N LYS A 26 0.01 7.62 -16.73
CA LYS A 26 -1.07 8.53 -16.36
C LYS A 26 -1.65 8.03 -15.05
N LYS A 27 -1.83 8.96 -14.09
CA LYS A 27 -2.53 8.73 -12.82
C LYS A 27 -3.76 7.83 -13.07
N ARG A 28 -3.67 6.54 -12.74
CA ARG A 28 -4.82 5.64 -12.71
C ARG A 28 -5.77 6.25 -11.69
N LYS A 29 -6.84 6.89 -12.18
CA LYS A 29 -7.98 7.29 -11.35
C LYS A 29 -8.43 6.02 -10.62
N LEU A 30 -8.81 6.14 -9.33
CA LEU A 30 -9.46 5.07 -8.58
C LEU A 30 -10.42 4.35 -9.51
N THR A 31 -10.16 3.08 -9.83
CA THR A 31 -11.06 2.41 -10.76
C THR A 31 -12.43 2.29 -10.06
N PRO A 32 -13.54 2.37 -10.80
CA PRO A 32 -14.86 2.08 -10.24
C PRO A 32 -14.90 0.71 -9.54
N GLY A 33 -13.98 -0.20 -9.92
CA GLY A 33 -13.91 -1.55 -9.43
C GLY A 33 -13.44 -1.71 -7.98
N ALA A 34 -12.37 -1.01 -7.57
CA ALA A 34 -11.88 -1.06 -6.18
C ALA A 34 -12.95 -0.63 -5.18
N TRP A 35 -13.74 0.38 -5.56
CA TRP A 35 -14.85 0.89 -4.77
C TRP A 35 -15.99 -0.12 -4.60
N VAL A 36 -16.28 -0.92 -5.63
CA VAL A 36 -17.29 -1.98 -5.55
C VAL A 36 -16.88 -3.06 -4.56
N GLU A 37 -15.62 -3.49 -4.59
CA GLU A 37 -15.10 -4.48 -3.63
C GLU A 37 -15.06 -3.94 -2.20
N ALA A 38 -14.57 -2.71 -2.02
CA ALA A 38 -14.60 -2.04 -0.73
C ALA A 38 -16.04 -1.95 -0.18
N ARG A 39 -17.01 -1.57 -1.02
CA ARG A 39 -18.43 -1.52 -0.63
C ARG A 39 -18.99 -2.90 -0.28
N ALA A 40 -18.63 -3.94 -1.03
CA ALA A 40 -19.04 -5.31 -0.75
C ALA A 40 -18.49 -5.80 0.61
N LEU A 41 -17.21 -5.51 0.89
CA LEU A 41 -16.58 -5.79 2.17
C LEU A 41 -17.29 -5.06 3.32
N LEU A 42 -17.53 -3.74 3.18
CA LEU A 42 -18.25 -2.95 4.19
C LEU A 42 -19.66 -3.49 4.44
N ARG A 43 -20.39 -3.87 3.38
CA ARG A 43 -21.74 -4.45 3.51
C ARG A 43 -21.71 -5.79 4.24
N ARG A 44 -20.74 -6.65 3.95
CA ARG A 44 -20.56 -7.96 4.60
C ARG A 44 -20.33 -7.83 6.10
N TYR A 45 -19.61 -6.79 6.54
CA TYR A 45 -19.29 -6.56 7.94
C TYR A 45 -20.14 -5.47 8.63
N ARG A 46 -21.28 -5.07 8.03
CA ARG A 46 -22.11 -3.92 8.46
C ARG A 46 -22.48 -3.91 9.94
N TYR A 47 -22.81 -5.07 10.53
CA TYR A 47 -23.19 -5.15 11.95
C TYR A 47 -22.01 -4.90 12.89
N ARG A 48 -20.83 -5.40 12.53
CA ARG A 48 -19.60 -5.16 13.31
C ARG A 48 -19.13 -3.72 13.15
N LEU A 49 -19.30 -3.14 11.96
CA LEU A 49 -19.01 -1.74 11.72
C LEU A 49 -19.97 -0.83 12.49
N ALA A 50 -21.28 -1.15 12.53
CA ALA A 50 -22.25 -0.40 13.32
C ALA A 50 -21.93 -0.47 14.81
N LEU A 51 -21.65 -1.67 15.35
CA LEU A 51 -21.18 -1.83 16.73
C LEU A 51 -19.88 -1.04 16.98
N GLY A 52 -18.94 -1.08 16.03
CA GLY A 52 -17.71 -0.30 16.09
C GLY A 52 -17.96 1.21 16.13
N LEU A 53 -18.89 1.74 15.33
CA LEU A 53 -19.26 3.16 15.36
C LEU A 53 -19.85 3.57 16.72
N VAL A 54 -20.69 2.73 17.31
CA VAL A 54 -21.22 2.96 18.66
C VAL A 54 -20.09 2.96 19.69
N LEU A 55 -19.20 1.96 19.65
CA LEU A 55 -18.06 1.89 20.56
C LEU A 55 -17.09 3.08 20.39
N ILE A 56 -16.85 3.52 19.16
CA ILE A 56 -16.09 4.76 18.88
C ILE A 56 -16.79 5.93 19.55
N PHE A 57 -18.09 6.11 19.34
CA PHE A 57 -18.83 7.24 19.88
C PHE A 57 -18.75 7.29 21.41
N VAL A 58 -19.01 6.17 22.09
CA VAL A 58 -18.91 6.08 23.55
C VAL A 58 -17.48 6.32 24.03
N SER A 59 -16.48 5.71 23.38
CA SER A 59 -15.07 5.89 23.72
C SER A 59 -14.61 7.35 23.59
N ARG A 60 -15.05 8.04 22.53
CA ARG A 60 -14.70 9.46 22.32
C ARG A 60 -15.38 10.35 23.34
N LEU A 61 -16.67 10.16 23.61
CA LEU A 61 -17.37 10.94 24.65
C LEU A 61 -16.74 10.74 26.02
N ALA A 62 -16.45 9.50 26.42
CA ALA A 62 -15.80 9.20 27.69
C ALA A 62 -14.41 9.85 27.80
N GLY A 63 -13.65 9.90 26.69
CA GLY A 63 -12.36 10.59 26.62
C GLY A 63 -12.41 12.11 26.77
N LEU A 64 -13.56 12.74 26.49
CA LEU A 64 -13.75 14.18 26.61
C LEU A 64 -14.17 14.62 28.02
N VAL A 65 -14.57 13.67 28.87
CA VAL A 65 -15.00 13.94 30.25
C VAL A 65 -13.90 14.63 31.05
N VAL A 66 -12.68 14.09 31.04
CA VAL A 66 -11.56 14.65 31.82
C VAL A 66 -11.21 16.09 31.37
N PRO A 67 -10.99 16.38 30.07
CA PRO A 67 -10.81 17.76 29.60
C PRO A 67 -11.94 18.72 29.96
N ALA A 68 -13.19 18.27 29.90
CA ALA A 68 -14.35 19.09 30.25
C ALA A 68 -14.40 19.41 31.75
N MET A 69 -14.02 18.46 32.60
CA MET A 69 -14.04 18.62 34.06
C MET A 69 -13.00 19.60 34.58
N VAL A 70 -11.88 19.80 33.88
CA VAL A 70 -10.79 20.69 34.33
C VAL A 70 -11.32 22.09 34.68
N GLY A 71 -12.24 22.63 33.88
CA GLY A 71 -12.77 23.97 34.13
C GLY A 71 -13.53 24.07 35.46
N TYR A 72 -14.46 23.14 35.71
CA TYR A 72 -15.21 23.09 36.96
C TYR A 72 -14.30 22.86 38.18
N ILE A 73 -13.27 22.02 38.04
CA ILE A 73 -12.31 21.78 39.12
C ILE A 73 -11.59 23.09 39.50
N VAL A 74 -11.14 23.85 38.51
CA VAL A 74 -10.34 25.05 38.73
C VAL A 74 -11.20 26.24 39.15
N ASP A 75 -12.42 26.37 38.63
CA ASP A 75 -13.28 27.51 38.91
C ASP A 75 -14.07 27.34 40.22
N ASP A 76 -14.57 26.14 40.50
CA ASP A 76 -15.52 25.91 41.61
C ASP A 76 -14.96 25.05 42.74
N VAL A 77 -14.13 24.05 42.47
CA VAL A 77 -13.72 23.07 43.49
C VAL A 77 -12.49 23.52 44.28
N VAL A 78 -11.43 23.91 43.57
CA VAL A 78 -10.16 24.33 44.18
C VAL A 78 -10.32 25.62 44.99
N PRO A 79 -10.95 26.70 44.48
CA PRO A 79 -11.07 27.95 45.22
C PRO A 79 -11.95 27.83 46.47
N ASN A 80 -12.98 26.98 46.42
CA ASN A 80 -13.91 26.77 47.54
C ASN A 80 -13.47 25.66 48.52
N GLY A 81 -12.30 25.02 48.30
CA GLY A 81 -11.77 23.99 49.20
C GLY A 81 -12.66 22.73 49.32
N ARG A 82 -13.46 22.40 48.29
CA ARG A 82 -14.44 21.30 48.34
C ARG A 82 -13.78 19.94 48.05
N ILE A 83 -13.04 19.42 49.02
CA ILE A 83 -12.27 18.18 48.88
C ILE A 83 -13.15 16.98 48.53
N ASP A 84 -14.38 16.90 49.05
CA ASP A 84 -15.31 15.81 48.75
C ASP A 84 -15.73 15.78 47.26
N GLU A 85 -16.00 16.96 46.69
CA GLU A 85 -16.29 17.10 45.25
C GLU A 85 -15.07 16.71 44.40
N LEU A 86 -13.86 17.02 44.87
CA LEU A 86 -12.62 16.63 44.19
C LEU A 86 -12.49 15.10 44.09
N PHE A 87 -12.76 14.37 45.17
CA PHE A 87 -12.76 12.90 45.16
C PHE A 87 -13.86 12.33 44.27
N LEU A 88 -15.06 12.92 44.29
CA LEU A 88 -16.16 12.52 43.41
C LEU A 88 -15.76 12.69 41.94
N LEU A 89 -15.21 13.85 41.57
CA LEU A 89 -14.77 14.15 40.21
C LEU A 89 -13.60 13.25 39.78
N ALA A 90 -12.64 12.99 40.68
CA ALA A 90 -11.59 12.01 40.41
C ALA A 90 -12.19 10.61 40.13
N GLY A 91 -13.19 10.19 40.89
CA GLY A 91 -13.95 8.97 40.66
C GLY A 91 -14.65 8.95 39.29
N VAL A 92 -15.33 10.04 38.92
CA VAL A 92 -15.97 10.18 37.60
C VAL A 92 -14.95 10.12 36.47
N GLY A 93 -13.82 10.81 36.60
CA GLY A 93 -12.73 10.79 35.62
C GLY A 93 -12.11 9.39 35.47
N LEU A 94 -11.95 8.67 36.58
CA LEU A 94 -11.48 7.29 36.57
C LEU A 94 -12.48 6.36 35.88
N VAL A 95 -13.78 6.45 36.24
CA VAL A 95 -14.84 5.66 35.60
C VAL A 95 -14.91 5.96 34.10
N ALA A 96 -14.83 7.24 33.70
CA ALA A 96 -14.81 7.63 32.29
C ALA A 96 -13.57 7.05 31.57
N SER A 97 -12.41 7.06 32.20
CA SER A 97 -11.18 6.46 31.65
C SER A 97 -11.29 4.94 31.51
N VAL A 98 -11.90 4.26 32.48
CA VAL A 98 -12.19 2.81 32.41
C VAL A 98 -13.17 2.51 31.28
N VAL A 99 -14.24 3.29 31.14
CA VAL A 99 -15.21 3.15 30.03
C VAL A 99 -14.52 3.40 28.68
N GLN A 100 -13.72 4.46 28.56
CA GLN A 100 -12.95 4.76 27.36
C GLN A 100 -12.02 3.60 26.98
N SER A 101 -11.30 3.06 27.96
CA SER A 101 -10.36 1.95 27.78
C SER A 101 -11.09 0.66 27.38
N ALA A 102 -12.16 0.29 28.09
CA ALA A 102 -12.94 -0.90 27.81
C ALA A 102 -13.61 -0.85 26.42
N THR A 103 -14.19 0.30 26.07
CA THR A 103 -14.81 0.50 24.74
C THR A 103 -13.76 0.57 23.63
N GLY A 104 -12.60 1.19 23.87
CA GLY A 104 -11.47 1.23 22.93
C GLY A 104 -10.86 -0.17 22.69
N PHE A 105 -10.75 -0.97 23.74
CA PHE A 105 -10.35 -2.38 23.64
C PHE A 105 -11.40 -3.19 22.87
N GLY A 106 -12.68 -3.09 23.24
CA GLY A 106 -13.78 -3.77 22.56
C GLY A 106 -13.84 -3.42 21.08
N LEU A 107 -13.67 -2.13 20.74
CA LEU A 107 -13.58 -1.66 19.37
C LEU A 107 -12.43 -2.34 18.61
N SER A 108 -11.24 -2.36 19.21
CA SER A 108 -10.05 -2.98 18.62
C SER A 108 -10.25 -4.48 18.39
N GLN A 109 -10.91 -5.19 19.32
CA GLN A 109 -11.26 -6.60 19.14
C GLN A 109 -12.29 -6.80 18.03
N VAL A 110 -13.40 -6.05 18.04
CA VAL A 110 -14.49 -6.23 17.08
C VAL A 110 -14.03 -5.92 15.65
N LEU A 111 -13.39 -4.76 15.43
CA LEU A 111 -12.97 -4.34 14.09
C LEU A 111 -11.63 -4.96 13.69
N GLY A 112 -10.66 -5.06 14.61
CA GLY A 112 -9.34 -5.62 14.31
C GLY A 112 -9.42 -7.09 13.93
N VAL A 113 -10.14 -7.90 14.70
CA VAL A 113 -10.33 -9.33 14.37
C VAL A 113 -11.18 -9.50 13.12
N ALA A 114 -12.21 -8.66 12.91
CA ALA A 114 -12.99 -8.70 11.67
C ALA A 114 -12.14 -8.39 10.44
N ALA A 115 -11.28 -7.37 10.52
CA ALA A 115 -10.33 -7.03 9.46
C ALA A 115 -9.36 -8.18 9.19
N GLN A 116 -8.76 -8.79 10.22
CA GLN A 116 -7.87 -9.93 10.05
C GLN A 116 -8.57 -11.13 9.40
N ARG A 117 -9.80 -11.46 9.80
CA ARG A 117 -10.59 -12.50 9.13
C ARG A 117 -10.84 -12.18 7.65
N ALA A 118 -11.12 -10.93 7.32
CA ALA A 118 -11.30 -10.50 5.93
C ALA A 118 -10.01 -10.64 5.12
N ILE A 119 -8.87 -10.27 5.70
CA ILE A 119 -7.54 -10.43 5.08
C ILE A 119 -7.23 -11.91 4.85
N THR A 120 -7.45 -12.77 5.85
CA THR A 120 -7.24 -14.22 5.74
C THR A 120 -8.09 -14.82 4.62
N GLU A 121 -9.37 -14.47 4.56
CA GLU A 121 -10.27 -14.95 3.52
C GLU A 121 -9.84 -14.46 2.13
N MET A 122 -9.39 -13.20 2.01
CA MET A 122 -8.85 -12.69 0.76
C MET A 122 -7.59 -13.45 0.33
N ARG A 123 -6.64 -13.67 1.25
CA ARG A 123 -5.43 -14.46 1.00
C ARG A 123 -5.75 -15.85 0.47
N LYS A 124 -6.71 -16.54 1.09
CA LYS A 124 -7.15 -17.87 0.65
C LYS A 124 -7.71 -17.84 -0.78
N ARG A 125 -8.60 -16.88 -1.08
CA ARG A 125 -9.21 -16.74 -2.41
C ARG A 125 -8.19 -16.41 -3.49
N VAL A 126 -7.34 -15.43 -3.24
CA VAL A 126 -6.30 -15.02 -4.20
C VAL A 126 -5.32 -16.16 -4.41
N MET A 127 -4.89 -16.85 -3.37
CA MET A 127 -3.99 -18.00 -3.52
C MET A 127 -4.63 -19.12 -4.36
N ALA A 128 -5.88 -19.49 -4.06
CA ALA A 128 -6.61 -20.52 -4.81
C ALA A 128 -6.82 -20.15 -6.28
N HIS A 129 -7.03 -18.85 -6.57
CA HIS A 129 -7.12 -18.36 -7.95
C HIS A 129 -5.77 -18.37 -8.65
N VAL A 130 -4.73 -17.84 -8.00
CA VAL A 130 -3.37 -17.78 -8.56
C VAL A 130 -2.87 -19.16 -8.91
N SER A 131 -3.08 -20.18 -8.06
CA SER A 131 -2.67 -21.56 -8.34
C SER A 131 -3.37 -22.20 -9.54
N ARG A 132 -4.46 -21.61 -10.03
CA ARG A 132 -5.22 -22.07 -11.21
C ARG A 132 -4.95 -21.20 -12.45
N LEU A 133 -4.05 -20.21 -12.37
CA LEU A 133 -3.71 -19.40 -13.54
C LEU A 133 -2.83 -20.19 -14.52
N PRO A 134 -2.94 -19.91 -15.83
CA PRO A 134 -2.11 -20.56 -16.85
C PRO A 134 -0.60 -20.40 -16.60
N ILE A 135 0.20 -21.42 -16.92
CA ILE A 135 1.66 -21.42 -16.70
C ILE A 135 2.37 -20.24 -17.38
N ARG A 136 1.93 -19.83 -18.57
CA ARG A 136 2.42 -18.63 -19.28
C ARG A 136 2.39 -17.35 -18.44
N TYR A 137 1.47 -17.25 -17.48
CA TYR A 137 1.41 -16.12 -16.56
C TYR A 137 2.58 -16.12 -15.56
N PHE A 138 3.01 -17.31 -15.11
CA PHE A 138 4.16 -17.47 -14.22
C PHE A 138 5.49 -17.28 -14.94
N ASP A 139 5.57 -17.68 -16.22
CA ASP A 139 6.76 -17.46 -17.05
C ASP A 139 7.05 -15.96 -17.27
N SER A 140 5.99 -15.14 -17.34
CA SER A 140 6.07 -13.69 -17.57
C SER A 140 6.03 -12.84 -16.30
N THR A 141 5.76 -13.43 -15.14
CA THR A 141 5.58 -12.69 -13.87
C THR A 141 6.58 -13.10 -12.82
N GLN A 142 7.32 -12.14 -12.28
CA GLN A 142 8.25 -12.40 -11.18
C GLN A 142 7.51 -12.92 -9.93
N THR A 143 8.01 -14.02 -9.35
CA THR A 143 7.43 -14.66 -8.16
C THR A 143 7.24 -13.68 -6.99
N GLY A 144 8.15 -12.71 -6.82
CA GLY A 144 8.05 -11.68 -5.78
C GLY A 144 6.81 -10.79 -5.91
N ILE A 145 6.35 -10.52 -7.13
CA ILE A 145 5.13 -9.74 -7.39
C ILE A 145 3.90 -10.51 -6.89
N LEU A 146 3.85 -11.83 -7.15
CA LEU A 146 2.76 -12.71 -6.71
C LEU A 146 2.72 -12.83 -5.19
N ILE A 147 3.87 -13.00 -4.55
CA ILE A 147 3.98 -13.01 -3.08
C ILE A 147 3.44 -11.71 -2.50
N SER A 148 3.81 -10.55 -3.08
CA SER A 148 3.31 -9.25 -2.62
C SER A 148 1.80 -9.11 -2.80
N ARG A 149 1.25 -9.59 -3.91
CA ARG A 149 -0.20 -9.55 -4.19
C ARG A 149 -1.01 -10.34 -3.16
N VAL A 150 -0.53 -11.54 -2.80
CA VAL A 150 -1.18 -12.37 -1.78
C VAL A 150 -0.96 -11.79 -0.38
N MET A 151 0.27 -11.47 0.00
CA MET A 151 0.61 -11.15 1.38
C MET A 151 0.42 -9.67 1.73
N THR A 152 0.99 -8.77 0.93
CA THR A 152 1.08 -7.33 1.22
C THR A 152 -0.18 -6.59 0.78
N ASP A 153 -0.64 -6.79 -0.46
CA ASP A 153 -1.77 -6.04 -1.01
C ASP A 153 -3.07 -6.38 -0.27
N ALA A 154 -3.24 -7.64 0.15
CA ALA A 154 -4.39 -8.08 0.93
C ALA A 154 -4.45 -7.40 2.32
N GLU A 155 -3.31 -7.00 2.89
CA GLU A 155 -3.24 -6.29 4.17
C GLU A 155 -3.89 -4.89 4.07
N GLY A 156 -4.01 -4.32 2.86
CA GLY A 156 -4.70 -3.06 2.61
C GLY A 156 -6.15 -3.05 3.12
N ILE A 157 -6.82 -4.22 3.15
CA ILE A 157 -8.17 -4.40 3.71
C ILE A 157 -8.24 -3.93 5.18
N ARG A 158 -7.14 -4.07 5.95
CA ARG A 158 -7.05 -3.60 7.33
C ARG A 158 -7.33 -2.11 7.46
N ASN A 159 -6.86 -1.30 6.52
CA ASN A 159 -7.03 0.14 6.57
C ASN A 159 -8.47 0.55 6.22
N LEU A 160 -9.17 -0.26 5.43
CA LEU A 160 -10.55 0.01 4.99
C LEU A 160 -11.61 -0.49 6.00
N VAL A 161 -11.37 -1.61 6.66
CA VAL A 161 -12.36 -2.30 7.53
C VAL A 161 -11.94 -2.33 9.00
N GLY A 162 -10.70 -1.94 9.32
CA GLY A 162 -10.14 -1.95 10.66
C GLY A 162 -9.68 -0.58 11.14
N THR A 163 -8.37 -0.43 11.36
CA THR A 163 -7.78 0.71 12.09
C THR A 163 -7.88 2.04 11.36
N GLY A 164 -7.80 2.06 10.03
CA GLY A 164 -7.87 3.31 9.25
C GLY A 164 -9.23 3.99 9.35
N LEU A 165 -10.32 3.21 9.23
CA LEU A 165 -11.68 3.71 9.43
C LEU A 165 -11.91 4.20 10.86
N VAL A 166 -11.41 3.47 11.86
CA VAL A 166 -11.49 3.86 13.28
C VAL A 166 -10.79 5.20 13.54
N GLN A 167 -9.58 5.37 12.98
CA GLN A 167 -8.82 6.60 13.14
C GLN A 167 -9.50 7.78 12.45
N LEU A 168 -10.02 7.61 11.23
CA LEU A 168 -10.76 8.68 10.56
C LEU A 168 -12.04 9.04 11.29
N ALA A 169 -12.94 8.06 11.50
CA ALA A 169 -14.24 8.33 12.10
C ALA A 169 -14.09 8.86 13.54
N GLY A 170 -13.21 8.24 14.34
CA GLY A 170 -12.95 8.67 15.70
C GLY A 170 -12.24 10.02 15.78
N GLY A 171 -11.27 10.27 14.90
CA GLY A 171 -10.56 11.55 14.82
C GLY A 171 -11.47 12.69 14.39
N LEU A 172 -12.29 12.49 13.35
CA LEU A 172 -13.27 13.48 12.91
C LEU A 172 -14.33 13.73 13.99
N LEU A 173 -14.86 12.67 14.62
CA LEU A 173 -15.83 12.83 15.71
C LEU A 173 -15.24 13.65 16.88
N THR A 174 -14.02 13.32 17.30
CA THR A 174 -13.34 14.05 18.38
C THR A 174 -13.10 15.50 18.00
N ALA A 175 -12.58 15.75 16.80
CA ALA A 175 -12.35 17.10 16.30
C ALA A 175 -13.66 17.91 16.20
N SER A 176 -14.74 17.31 15.70
CA SER A 176 -16.04 17.98 15.58
C SER A 176 -16.63 18.35 16.92
N ILE A 177 -16.61 17.45 17.91
CA ILE A 177 -17.12 17.75 19.25
C ILE A 177 -16.23 18.81 19.93
N ALA A 178 -14.92 18.67 19.83
CA ALA A 178 -13.98 19.63 20.40
C ALA A 178 -14.14 21.02 19.78
N LEU A 179 -14.28 21.09 18.47
CA LEU A 179 -14.48 22.33 17.73
C LEU A 179 -15.82 22.98 18.09
N ALA A 180 -16.91 22.21 18.21
CA ALA A 180 -18.20 22.73 18.69
C ALA A 180 -18.08 23.33 20.09
N TRP A 181 -17.32 22.69 21.00
CA TRP A 181 -17.05 23.20 22.34
C TRP A 181 -16.23 24.50 22.32
N LEU A 182 -15.19 24.57 21.49
CA LEU A 182 -14.38 25.79 21.33
C LEU A 182 -15.21 26.97 20.78
N PHE A 183 -16.07 26.72 19.79
CA PHE A 183 -16.98 27.73 19.25
C PHE A 183 -17.97 28.24 20.30
N TYR A 184 -18.45 27.34 21.18
CA TYR A 184 -19.30 27.71 22.32
C TYR A 184 -18.55 28.62 23.31
N LEU A 185 -17.28 28.33 23.62
CA LEU A 185 -16.48 29.18 24.52
C LEU A 185 -16.16 30.54 23.89
N ASN A 186 -15.66 30.57 22.65
CA ASN A 186 -15.36 31.80 21.95
C ASN A 186 -15.19 31.58 20.45
N TRP A 187 -16.19 32.00 19.69
CA TRP A 187 -16.20 31.86 18.24
C TRP A 187 -15.13 32.69 17.52
N GLN A 188 -14.73 33.85 18.06
CA GLN A 188 -13.75 34.75 17.42
C GLN A 188 -12.34 34.16 17.48
N LEU A 189 -11.91 33.73 18.66
CA LEU A 189 -10.62 33.07 18.85
C LEU A 189 -10.58 31.75 18.08
N THR A 190 -11.67 30.98 18.14
CA THR A 190 -11.77 29.69 17.43
C THR A 190 -11.69 29.87 15.93
N SER A 191 -12.35 30.89 15.37
CA SER A 191 -12.29 31.18 13.93
C SER A 191 -10.88 31.55 13.48
N LEU A 192 -10.15 32.34 14.28
CA LEU A 192 -8.76 32.70 14.01
C LEU A 192 -7.83 31.48 14.10
N THR A 193 -7.97 30.66 15.15
CA THR A 193 -7.21 29.40 15.30
C THR A 193 -7.50 28.45 14.13
N LEU A 194 -8.76 28.32 13.72
CA LEU A 194 -9.17 27.48 12.61
C LEU A 194 -8.61 27.99 11.27
N PHE A 195 -8.57 29.30 11.05
CA PHE A 195 -7.94 29.89 9.87
C PHE A 195 -6.44 29.56 9.80
N ILE A 196 -5.71 29.68 10.92
CA ILE A 196 -4.30 29.29 11.02
C ILE A 196 -4.13 27.80 10.73
N LEU A 197 -4.99 26.94 11.31
CA LEU A 197 -4.95 25.50 11.08
C LEU A 197 -5.29 25.11 9.64
N LEU A 198 -6.21 25.81 8.99
CA LEU A 198 -6.57 25.57 7.59
C LEU A 198 -5.41 25.95 6.66
N LEU A 199 -4.79 27.13 6.89
CA LEU A 199 -3.61 27.56 6.14
C LEU A 199 -2.45 26.60 6.32
N PHE A 200 -2.23 26.15 7.56
CA PHE A 200 -1.24 25.14 7.88
C PHE A 200 -1.55 23.80 7.19
N GLY A 201 -2.79 23.32 7.27
CA GLY A 201 -3.25 22.09 6.61
C GLY A 201 -3.06 22.13 5.09
N ALA A 202 -3.32 23.27 4.45
CA ALA A 202 -3.08 23.48 3.03
C ALA A 202 -1.58 23.45 2.69
N THR A 203 -0.75 24.11 3.50
CA THR A 203 0.72 24.10 3.36
C THR A 203 1.28 22.69 3.52
N MET A 204 0.76 21.93 4.48
CA MET A 204 1.10 20.52 4.73
C MET A 204 0.70 19.65 3.54
N ALA A 205 -0.53 19.79 3.04
CA ALA A 205 -1.00 19.05 1.87
C ALA A 205 -0.09 19.30 0.66
N PHE A 206 0.31 20.55 0.43
CA PHE A 206 1.27 20.92 -0.61
C PHE A 206 2.65 20.30 -0.37
N GLY A 207 3.21 20.41 0.84
CA GLY A 207 4.49 19.81 1.21
C GLY A 207 4.52 18.28 1.03
N PHE A 208 3.49 17.59 1.51
CA PHE A 208 3.35 16.14 1.33
C PHE A 208 3.17 15.76 -0.15
N SER A 209 2.48 16.57 -0.95
CA SER A 209 2.35 16.32 -2.39
C SER A 209 3.71 16.29 -3.10
N LYS A 210 4.68 17.10 -2.65
CA LYS A 210 6.05 17.12 -3.16
C LYS A 210 6.88 15.93 -2.66
N LEU A 211 6.56 15.35 -1.50
CA LEU A 211 7.24 14.17 -0.96
C LEU A 211 6.71 12.84 -1.50
N ARG A 212 5.46 12.79 -1.97
CA ARG A 212 4.86 11.57 -2.56
C ARG A 212 5.72 10.90 -3.65
N PRO A 213 6.33 11.62 -4.61
CA PRO A 213 7.23 11.01 -5.59
C PRO A 213 8.44 10.33 -4.95
N VAL A 214 9.02 10.93 -3.91
CA VAL A 214 10.18 10.38 -3.18
C VAL A 214 9.79 9.08 -2.49
N PHE A 215 8.63 9.04 -1.82
CA PHE A 215 8.11 7.82 -1.19
C PHE A 215 7.81 6.71 -2.22
N ARG A 216 7.27 7.07 -3.39
CA ARG A 216 7.02 6.09 -4.47
C ARG A 216 8.33 5.53 -5.04
N GLU A 217 9.32 6.40 -5.27
CA GLU A 217 10.64 6.00 -5.74
C GLU A 217 11.34 5.10 -4.71
N ARG A 218 11.19 5.37 -3.40
CA ARG A 218 11.70 4.52 -2.31
C ARG A 218 11.25 3.08 -2.47
N GLY A 219 9.95 2.86 -2.71
CA GLY A 219 9.39 1.51 -2.90
C GLY A 219 10.00 0.78 -4.09
N LYS A 220 10.22 1.49 -5.21
CA LYS A 220 10.87 0.93 -6.41
C LYS A 220 12.32 0.54 -6.15
N ILE A 221 13.11 1.44 -5.55
CA ILE A 221 14.52 1.15 -5.21
C ILE A 221 14.58 -0.04 -4.25
N ASN A 222 13.69 -0.11 -3.27
CA ASN A 222 13.67 -1.21 -2.31
C ASN A 222 13.37 -2.55 -3.03
N ALA A 223 12.39 -2.58 -3.93
CA ALA A 223 12.08 -3.77 -4.73
C ALA A 223 13.26 -4.20 -5.63
N GLU A 224 13.94 -3.25 -6.28
CA GLU A 224 15.17 -3.52 -7.08
C GLU A 224 16.26 -4.15 -6.21
N VAL A 225 16.56 -3.57 -5.05
CA VAL A 225 17.61 -4.04 -4.14
C VAL A 225 17.26 -5.42 -3.57
N THR A 226 16.02 -5.62 -3.10
CA THR A 226 15.58 -6.90 -2.56
C THR A 226 15.51 -7.98 -3.64
N GLY A 227 15.06 -7.64 -4.85
CA GLY A 227 15.03 -8.55 -5.99
C GLY A 227 16.43 -9.03 -6.37
N ARG A 228 17.40 -8.10 -6.49
CA ARG A 228 18.80 -8.44 -6.76
C ARG A 228 19.39 -9.31 -5.66
N LEU A 229 19.12 -8.99 -4.40
CA LEU A 229 19.56 -9.81 -3.27
C LEU A 229 19.01 -11.24 -3.35
N GLY A 230 17.73 -11.39 -3.71
CA GLY A 230 17.10 -12.69 -3.93
C GLY A 230 17.78 -13.49 -5.06
N GLU A 231 18.09 -12.84 -6.17
CA GLU A 231 18.84 -13.44 -7.30
C GLU A 231 20.25 -13.89 -6.86
N THR A 232 21.01 -13.02 -6.17
CA THR A 232 22.35 -13.33 -5.68
C THR A 232 22.35 -14.51 -4.69
N LEU A 233 21.41 -14.53 -3.74
CA LEU A 233 21.33 -15.60 -2.73
C LEU A 233 20.77 -16.90 -3.30
N GLY A 234 19.75 -16.85 -4.16
CA GLY A 234 19.24 -18.03 -4.86
C GLY A 234 20.28 -18.63 -5.81
N GLY A 235 21.06 -17.78 -6.48
CA GLY A 235 22.17 -18.14 -7.35
C GLY A 235 23.53 -18.26 -6.66
N ILE A 236 23.59 -18.39 -5.33
CA ILE A 236 24.85 -18.27 -4.58
C ILE A 236 25.94 -19.24 -5.05
N ARG A 237 25.55 -20.43 -5.53
CA ARG A 237 26.48 -21.42 -6.10
C ARG A 237 27.16 -20.90 -7.37
N ILE A 238 26.42 -20.19 -8.23
CA ILE A 238 26.94 -19.58 -9.46
C ILE A 238 27.88 -18.43 -9.09
N VAL A 239 27.46 -17.55 -8.18
CA VAL A 239 28.29 -16.43 -7.71
C VAL A 239 29.65 -16.92 -7.20
N LYS A 240 29.66 -17.98 -6.39
CA LYS A 240 30.90 -18.60 -5.89
C LYS A 240 31.71 -19.33 -6.96
N ALA A 241 31.04 -20.06 -7.87
CA ALA A 241 31.71 -20.79 -8.94
C ALA A 241 32.48 -19.85 -9.89
N TYR A 242 31.93 -18.65 -10.14
CA TYR A 242 32.55 -17.64 -10.99
C TYR A 242 33.42 -16.62 -10.23
N GLY A 243 33.50 -16.68 -8.89
CA GLY A 243 34.32 -15.76 -8.08
C GLY A 243 33.93 -14.29 -8.20
N VAL A 244 32.63 -14.00 -8.38
CA VAL A 244 32.10 -12.65 -8.66
C VAL A 244 31.53 -11.96 -7.41
N GLU A 245 31.85 -12.42 -6.20
CA GLU A 245 31.30 -11.89 -4.94
C GLU A 245 31.53 -10.38 -4.77
N LYS A 246 32.75 -9.90 -5.10
CA LYS A 246 33.07 -8.47 -5.03
C LYS A 246 32.19 -7.63 -5.96
N ARG A 247 31.85 -8.15 -7.14
CA ARG A 247 30.97 -7.47 -8.09
C ARG A 247 29.55 -7.36 -7.51
N GLU A 248 29.02 -8.44 -6.98
CA GLU A 248 27.70 -8.45 -6.34
C GLU A 248 27.65 -7.53 -5.11
N GLN A 249 28.73 -7.48 -4.32
CA GLN A 249 28.87 -6.55 -3.19
C GLN A 249 28.80 -5.09 -3.65
N ILE A 250 29.48 -4.72 -4.74
CA ILE A 250 29.45 -3.35 -5.29
C ILE A 250 28.05 -3.00 -5.82
N VAL A 251 27.40 -3.91 -6.54
CA VAL A 251 26.03 -3.73 -7.05
C VAL A 251 25.06 -3.49 -5.90
N PHE A 252 25.13 -4.32 -4.86
CA PHE A 252 24.31 -4.15 -3.67
C PHE A 252 24.60 -2.82 -2.95
N ALA A 253 25.87 -2.47 -2.78
CA ALA A 253 26.28 -1.22 -2.13
C ALA A 253 25.77 0.03 -2.87
N HIS A 254 25.77 0.02 -4.20
CA HIS A 254 25.19 1.09 -5.03
C HIS A 254 23.67 1.21 -4.82
N GLY A 255 22.97 0.08 -4.82
CA GLY A 255 21.53 0.04 -4.53
C GLY A 255 21.20 0.57 -3.13
N ALA A 256 21.96 0.13 -2.12
CA ALA A 256 21.83 0.61 -0.75
C ALA A 256 22.11 2.12 -0.62
N HIS A 257 23.12 2.65 -1.33
CA HIS A 257 23.40 4.09 -1.36
C HIS A 257 22.30 4.91 -2.04
N ARG A 258 21.72 4.41 -3.14
CA ARG A 258 20.55 5.04 -3.78
C ARG A 258 19.37 5.09 -2.81
N LEU A 259 19.10 3.98 -2.11
CA LEU A 259 18.05 3.91 -1.10
C LEU A 259 18.31 4.90 0.04
N PHE A 260 19.54 4.95 0.56
CA PHE A 260 19.95 5.90 1.59
C PHE A 260 19.72 7.35 1.15
N ARG A 261 20.15 7.74 -0.06
CA ARG A 261 19.95 9.12 -0.57
C ARG A 261 18.47 9.47 -0.70
N ASN A 262 17.63 8.55 -1.14
CA ASN A 262 16.18 8.76 -1.21
C ASN A 262 15.57 8.91 0.19
N VAL A 263 15.93 8.02 1.13
CA VAL A 263 15.48 8.10 2.53
C VAL A 263 15.94 9.39 3.19
N ALA A 264 17.20 9.81 3.01
CA ALA A 264 17.71 11.06 3.54
C ALA A 264 16.91 12.27 3.02
N LYS A 265 16.61 12.33 1.71
CA LYS A 265 15.73 13.35 1.14
C LYS A 265 14.32 13.33 1.76
N ALA A 266 13.74 12.15 1.94
CA ALA A 266 12.42 12.00 2.56
C ALA A 266 12.44 12.46 4.02
N VAL A 267 13.47 12.09 4.79
CA VAL A 267 13.67 12.52 6.17
C VAL A 267 13.79 14.03 6.25
N THR A 268 14.62 14.67 5.40
CA THR A 268 14.73 16.14 5.37
C THR A 268 13.38 16.80 5.12
N GLY A 269 12.59 16.29 4.16
CA GLY A 269 11.26 16.82 3.87
C GLY A 269 10.26 16.64 5.00
N VAL A 270 10.22 15.44 5.62
CA VAL A 270 9.36 15.16 6.78
C VAL A 270 9.78 16.02 7.97
N SER A 271 11.08 16.17 8.23
CA SER A 271 11.60 17.03 9.30
C SER A 271 11.21 18.49 9.09
N ALA A 272 11.30 19.02 7.86
CA ALA A 272 10.86 20.38 7.56
C ALA A 272 9.37 20.58 7.85
N VAL A 273 8.54 19.62 7.43
CA VAL A 273 7.10 19.57 7.71
C VAL A 273 6.82 19.54 9.23
N THR A 274 7.51 18.69 9.98
CA THR A 274 7.38 18.60 11.43
C THR A 274 7.81 19.89 12.12
N SER A 275 8.92 20.51 11.69
CA SER A 275 9.38 21.80 12.23
C SER A 275 8.36 22.91 12.02
N VAL A 276 7.77 23.01 10.82
CA VAL A 276 6.68 23.98 10.56
C VAL A 276 5.47 23.68 11.44
N SER A 277 5.14 22.41 11.67
CA SER A 277 4.05 22.01 12.57
C SER A 277 4.30 22.50 14.01
N THR A 278 5.53 22.35 14.52
CA THR A 278 5.93 22.84 15.85
C THR A 278 5.82 24.37 15.95
N LEU A 279 6.25 25.10 14.92
CA LEU A 279 6.12 26.55 14.88
C LEU A 279 4.66 27.00 14.89
N VAL A 280 3.78 26.32 14.15
CA VAL A 280 2.35 26.63 14.14
C VAL A 280 1.71 26.33 15.50
N MET A 281 2.07 25.24 16.16
CA MET A 281 1.62 24.98 17.54
C MET A 281 2.11 26.06 18.51
N GLY A 282 3.37 26.50 18.37
CA GLY A 282 3.91 27.62 19.14
C GLY A 282 3.16 28.93 18.89
N LEU A 283 2.80 29.23 17.64
CA LEU A 283 2.00 30.40 17.27
C LEU A 283 0.59 30.35 17.87
N ILE A 284 -0.07 29.19 17.82
CA ILE A 284 -1.38 28.99 18.46
C ILE A 284 -1.26 29.16 19.98
N GLY A 285 -0.22 28.61 20.59
CA GLY A 285 0.07 28.80 22.02
C GLY A 285 0.30 30.27 22.39
N ALA A 286 1.10 31.01 21.61
CA ALA A 286 1.33 32.44 21.81
C ALA A 286 0.03 33.25 21.65
N LEU A 287 -0.78 32.93 20.64
CA LEU A 287 -2.09 33.55 20.43
C LEU A 287 -3.03 33.30 21.62
N MET A 288 -3.01 32.09 22.17
CA MET A 288 -3.76 31.72 23.38
C MET A 288 -3.30 32.52 24.60
N ILE A 289 -2.00 32.68 24.80
CA ILE A 289 -1.46 33.49 25.91
C ILE A 289 -1.93 34.94 25.78
N VAL A 290 -1.84 35.53 24.58
CA VAL A 290 -2.19 36.94 24.39
C VAL A 290 -3.70 37.17 24.43
N LEU A 291 -4.48 36.43 23.64
CA LEU A 291 -5.92 36.66 23.53
C LEU A 291 -6.70 36.01 24.67
N GLY A 292 -6.37 34.77 25.03
CA GLY A 292 -6.96 34.09 26.19
C GLY A 292 -6.56 34.76 27.50
N GLY A 293 -5.30 35.17 27.64
CA GLY A 293 -4.84 35.92 28.81
C GLY A 293 -5.50 37.30 28.94
N ARG A 294 -5.73 38.01 27.82
CA ARG A 294 -6.52 39.26 27.84
C ARG A 294 -7.97 39.02 28.26
N ALA A 295 -8.61 37.96 27.76
CA ALA A 295 -9.98 37.60 28.15
C ALA A 295 -10.08 37.23 29.64
N LEU A 296 -9.06 36.57 30.19
CA LEU A 296 -8.95 36.27 31.62
C LEU A 296 -8.78 37.57 32.44
N MET A 297 -7.85 38.44 32.06
CA MET A 297 -7.61 39.72 32.74
C MET A 297 -8.81 40.67 32.69
N SER A 298 -9.61 40.63 31.62
CA SER A 298 -10.84 41.43 31.51
C SER A 298 -12.03 40.81 32.27
N GLY A 299 -11.86 39.66 32.92
CA GLY A 299 -12.94 38.91 33.58
C GLY A 299 -13.98 38.31 32.62
N ALA A 300 -13.68 38.28 31.31
CA ALA A 300 -14.58 37.68 30.32
C ALA A 300 -14.53 36.15 30.37
N TRP A 301 -13.37 35.60 30.73
CA TRP A 301 -13.14 34.18 30.95
C TRP A 301 -12.72 33.88 32.38
N SER A 302 -13.06 32.68 32.85
CA SER A 302 -12.49 32.09 34.05
C SER A 302 -11.16 31.37 33.75
N GLU A 303 -10.38 31.06 34.80
CA GLU A 303 -9.14 30.29 34.68
C GLU A 303 -9.42 28.89 34.11
N GLY A 304 -10.51 28.27 34.54
CA GLY A 304 -10.99 26.99 34.06
C GLY A 304 -11.37 26.99 32.59
N GLN A 305 -12.02 28.05 32.10
CA GLN A 305 -12.35 28.20 30.68
C GLN A 305 -11.08 28.31 29.81
N LEU A 306 -10.05 29.02 30.28
CA LEU A 306 -8.77 29.10 29.58
C LEU A 306 -8.11 27.71 29.45
N LEU A 307 -8.09 26.95 30.54
CA LEU A 307 -7.51 25.60 30.56
C LEU A 307 -8.30 24.63 29.67
N GLN A 308 -9.64 24.64 29.74
CA GLN A 308 -10.48 23.88 28.84
C GLN A 308 -10.15 24.21 27.38
N TYR A 309 -10.07 25.49 27.04
CA TYR A 309 -9.77 25.91 25.67
C TYR A 309 -8.42 25.36 25.19
N ILE A 310 -7.38 25.37 26.04
CA ILE A 310 -6.07 24.80 25.71
C ILE A 310 -6.17 23.28 25.42
N PHE A 311 -6.85 22.52 26.29
CA PHE A 311 -7.02 21.07 26.09
C PHE A 311 -7.81 20.74 24.82
N PHE A 312 -8.95 21.40 24.61
CA PHE A 312 -9.78 21.19 23.43
C PHE A 312 -9.10 21.62 22.13
N THR A 313 -8.25 22.66 22.16
CA THR A 313 -7.42 23.04 21.02
C THR A 313 -6.46 21.92 20.62
N GLY A 314 -5.79 21.28 21.60
CA GLY A 314 -4.93 20.13 21.33
C GLY A 314 -5.66 18.97 20.64
N LEU A 315 -6.91 18.72 21.02
CA LEU A 315 -7.75 17.67 20.43
C LEU A 315 -8.14 17.95 18.97
N VAL A 316 -8.26 19.22 18.56
CA VAL A 316 -8.53 19.61 17.16
C VAL A 316 -7.27 19.53 16.30
N ILE A 317 -6.09 19.82 16.86
CA ILE A 317 -4.82 19.81 16.11
C ILE A 317 -4.39 18.38 15.73
N ALA A 318 -4.54 17.41 16.64
CA ALA A 318 -4.02 16.06 16.43
C ALA A 318 -4.57 15.36 15.16
N PRO A 319 -5.89 15.40 14.85
CA PRO A 319 -6.42 14.80 13.62
C PRO A 319 -5.94 15.46 12.33
N VAL A 320 -5.66 16.77 12.34
CA VAL A 320 -5.14 17.50 11.17
C VAL A 320 -3.79 16.93 10.72
N ILE A 321 -2.94 16.54 11.68
CA ILE A 321 -1.65 15.90 11.39
C ILE A 321 -1.85 14.47 10.86
N GLN A 322 -2.79 13.73 11.44
CA GLN A 322 -3.04 12.33 11.08
C GLN A 322 -3.74 12.15 9.72
N ILE A 323 -4.53 13.11 9.25
CA ILE A 323 -5.34 12.93 8.02
C ILE A 323 -4.49 12.64 6.78
N SER A 324 -3.25 13.17 6.72
CA SER A 324 -2.30 12.95 5.63
C SER A 324 -1.83 11.50 5.56
N SER A 325 -1.50 10.90 6.71
CA SER A 325 -1.04 9.51 6.78
C SER A 325 -2.19 8.55 6.45
N ILE A 326 -3.40 8.83 6.96
CA ILE A 326 -4.56 7.98 6.70
C ILE A 326 -4.98 8.05 5.22
N GLY A 327 -4.96 9.23 4.61
CA GLY A 327 -5.24 9.37 3.17
C GLY A 327 -4.27 8.56 2.31
N THR A 328 -2.99 8.49 2.70
CA THR A 328 -1.99 7.65 2.03
C THR A 328 -2.30 6.16 2.21
N GLN A 329 -2.57 5.71 3.44
CA GLN A 329 -2.92 4.32 3.74
C GLN A 329 -4.17 3.83 3.00
N ILE A 330 -5.19 4.69 2.85
CA ILE A 330 -6.41 4.39 2.10
C ILE A 330 -6.12 4.30 0.61
N THR A 331 -5.31 5.23 0.08
CA THR A 331 -4.91 5.19 -1.34
C THR A 331 -4.14 3.92 -1.67
N GLU A 332 -3.21 3.51 -0.79
CA GLU A 332 -2.46 2.25 -0.93
C GLU A 332 -3.37 1.03 -0.84
N ALA A 333 -4.35 1.04 0.07
CA ALA A 333 -5.33 -0.03 0.18
C ALA A 333 -6.17 -0.20 -1.10
N PHE A 334 -6.64 0.90 -1.69
CA PHE A 334 -7.34 0.85 -2.98
C PHE A 334 -6.44 0.36 -4.12
N ALA A 335 -5.19 0.82 -4.17
CA ALA A 335 -4.24 0.36 -5.19
C ALA A 335 -3.92 -1.14 -5.05
N GLY A 336 -3.84 -1.66 -3.82
CA GLY A 336 -3.69 -3.10 -3.55
C GLY A 336 -4.91 -3.90 -3.99
N LEU A 337 -6.12 -3.43 -3.66
CA LEU A 337 -7.36 -4.06 -4.13
C LEU A 337 -7.47 -4.05 -5.66
N ASP A 338 -7.09 -2.96 -6.33
CA ASP A 338 -7.04 -2.91 -7.80
C ASP A 338 -6.13 -4.00 -8.38
N ARG A 339 -4.91 -4.16 -7.83
CA ARG A 339 -3.97 -5.20 -8.28
C ARG A 339 -4.49 -6.61 -8.04
N ILE A 340 -5.15 -6.83 -6.90
CA ILE A 340 -5.76 -8.14 -6.60
C ILE A 340 -6.91 -8.41 -7.57
N ARG A 341 -7.77 -7.42 -7.81
CA ARG A 341 -8.88 -7.54 -8.74
C ARG A 341 -8.40 -7.85 -10.16
N GLU A 342 -7.34 -7.19 -10.63
CA GLU A 342 -6.73 -7.49 -11.93
C GLU A 342 -6.36 -8.97 -12.07
N ILE A 343 -5.83 -9.60 -11.02
CA ILE A 343 -5.50 -11.04 -11.01
C ILE A 343 -6.76 -11.90 -11.01
N MET A 344 -7.72 -11.55 -10.14
CA MET A 344 -8.95 -12.33 -9.97
C MET A 344 -9.84 -12.27 -11.22
N GLN A 345 -9.60 -11.32 -12.13
CA GLN A 345 -10.27 -11.19 -13.42
C GLN A 345 -9.57 -11.96 -14.55
N MET A 346 -8.34 -12.45 -14.33
CA MET A 346 -7.68 -13.31 -15.30
C MET A 346 -8.37 -14.67 -15.34
N ALA A 347 -8.59 -15.19 -16.55
CA ALA A 347 -9.12 -16.53 -16.76
C ALA A 347 -8.16 -17.57 -16.17
N THR A 348 -8.72 -18.57 -15.50
CA THR A 348 -7.96 -19.73 -15.02
C THR A 348 -7.81 -20.77 -16.13
N GLU A 349 -6.81 -21.64 -16.02
CA GLU A 349 -6.51 -22.67 -17.02
C GLU A 349 -7.73 -23.57 -17.30
N ASP A 350 -8.47 -23.95 -16.26
CA ASP A 350 -9.71 -24.72 -16.39
C ASP A 350 -10.90 -23.94 -16.97
N GLN A 351 -10.92 -22.61 -16.86
CA GLN A 351 -11.92 -21.77 -17.55
C GLN A 351 -11.62 -21.65 -19.03
N GLU A 352 -10.34 -21.58 -19.41
CA GLU A 352 -9.93 -21.56 -20.81
C GLU A 352 -10.14 -22.90 -21.51
N ASP A 353 -10.36 -23.95 -20.72
CA ASP A 353 -10.52 -25.33 -21.15
C ASP A 353 -11.97 -25.85 -20.97
N GLU A 354 -12.89 -25.00 -20.48
CA GLU A 354 -14.28 -25.39 -20.15
C GLU A 354 -15.06 -25.95 -21.35
N ALA A 355 -14.70 -25.53 -22.57
CA ALA A 355 -15.32 -25.97 -23.81
C ALA A 355 -14.61 -27.18 -24.47
N ARG A 356 -13.48 -27.65 -23.92
CA ARG A 356 -12.67 -28.71 -24.52
C ARG A 356 -13.25 -30.08 -24.24
N GLU A 357 -13.00 -31.01 -25.17
CA GLU A 357 -13.45 -32.39 -25.00
C GLU A 357 -12.63 -33.13 -23.93
N GLU A 358 -13.28 -34.02 -23.18
CA GLU A 358 -12.57 -34.96 -22.31
C GLU A 358 -11.71 -35.91 -23.15
N LEU A 359 -10.44 -36.06 -22.77
CA LEU A 359 -9.55 -37.03 -23.38
C LEU A 359 -9.88 -38.43 -22.85
N GLY A 360 -10.20 -39.34 -23.78
CA GLY A 360 -10.35 -40.77 -23.49
C GLY A 360 -9.01 -41.49 -23.39
N SER A 361 -8.98 -42.76 -23.81
CA SER A 361 -7.71 -43.50 -23.92
C SER A 361 -6.82 -42.93 -25.02
N LEU A 362 -5.55 -42.66 -24.70
CA LEU A 362 -4.55 -42.17 -25.65
C LEU A 362 -3.66 -43.30 -26.15
N ALA A 363 -3.42 -43.35 -27.46
CA ALA A 363 -2.36 -44.15 -28.08
C ALA A 363 -0.99 -43.46 -27.93
N GLY A 364 -0.96 -42.13 -27.88
CA GLY A 364 0.24 -41.34 -27.61
C GLY A 364 0.99 -40.86 -28.86
N GLU A 365 0.31 -40.75 -30.01
CA GLU A 365 0.84 -40.05 -31.18
C GLU A 365 0.84 -38.54 -30.92
N VAL A 366 1.93 -37.84 -31.23
CA VAL A 366 2.03 -36.38 -31.14
C VAL A 366 2.43 -35.81 -32.49
N ARG A 367 1.66 -34.86 -33.02
CA ARG A 367 1.93 -34.22 -34.31
C ARG A 367 1.84 -32.70 -34.20
N LEU A 368 2.90 -32.00 -34.59
CA LEU A 368 2.89 -30.54 -34.78
C LEU A 368 2.75 -30.24 -36.27
N ASP A 369 1.87 -29.32 -36.62
CA ASP A 369 1.57 -28.96 -38.00
C ASP A 369 1.75 -27.45 -38.21
N GLY A 370 2.90 -27.07 -38.79
CA GLY A 370 3.20 -25.70 -39.17
C GLY A 370 3.22 -24.72 -38.00
N VAL A 371 3.69 -25.13 -36.83
CA VAL A 371 3.54 -24.39 -35.56
C VAL A 371 4.43 -23.15 -35.50
N TRP A 372 3.82 -22.01 -35.18
CA TRP A 372 4.47 -20.76 -34.82
C TRP A 372 4.18 -20.41 -33.37
N PHE A 373 5.17 -19.86 -32.67
CA PHE A 373 5.00 -19.41 -31.29
C PHE A 373 5.97 -18.30 -30.92
N GLU A 374 5.48 -17.35 -30.12
CA GLU A 374 6.24 -16.26 -29.52
C GLU A 374 5.81 -16.04 -28.05
N TYR A 375 6.78 -15.78 -27.16
CA TYR A 375 6.48 -15.37 -25.77
C TYR A 375 6.21 -13.87 -25.67
N GLU A 376 6.94 -13.08 -26.47
CA GLU A 376 6.79 -11.64 -26.58
C GLU A 376 6.30 -11.30 -28.00
N PRO A 377 5.41 -10.31 -28.16
CA PRO A 377 4.95 -9.88 -29.46
C PRO A 377 6.11 -9.56 -30.40
N ASP A 378 6.01 -10.02 -31.64
CA ASP A 378 6.99 -9.79 -32.73
C ASP A 378 8.35 -10.51 -32.53
N VAL A 379 8.45 -11.46 -31.59
CA VAL A 379 9.68 -12.22 -31.32
C VAL A 379 9.42 -13.74 -31.44
N PRO A 380 9.30 -14.27 -32.68
CA PRO A 380 9.01 -15.68 -32.92
C PRO A 380 10.15 -16.61 -32.50
N VAL A 381 9.84 -17.53 -31.58
CA VAL A 381 10.72 -18.61 -31.10
C VAL A 381 10.60 -19.84 -31.99
N LEU A 382 9.37 -20.21 -32.37
CA LEU A 382 9.09 -21.30 -33.32
C LEU A 382 8.53 -20.73 -34.61
N LYS A 383 8.99 -21.27 -35.75
CA LYS A 383 8.71 -20.73 -37.09
C LYS A 383 8.29 -21.86 -38.04
N GLY A 384 7.00 -22.16 -38.10
CA GLY A 384 6.44 -23.16 -39.01
C GLY A 384 6.93 -24.59 -38.74
N VAL A 385 7.07 -24.97 -37.47
CA VAL A 385 7.63 -26.28 -37.09
C VAL A 385 6.57 -27.38 -37.30
N SER A 386 6.92 -28.38 -38.10
CA SER A 386 6.15 -29.61 -38.25
C SER A 386 6.97 -30.82 -37.80
N LEU A 387 6.39 -31.66 -36.95
CA LEU A 387 7.01 -32.91 -36.50
C LEU A 387 5.94 -33.96 -36.19
N ALA A 388 6.27 -35.25 -36.31
CA ALA A 388 5.41 -36.34 -35.92
C ALA A 388 6.21 -37.34 -35.06
N ALA A 389 5.68 -37.69 -33.89
CA ALA A 389 6.24 -38.67 -32.98
C ALA A 389 5.25 -39.83 -32.85
N ALA A 390 5.68 -41.04 -33.23
CA ALA A 390 4.83 -42.22 -33.25
C ALA A 390 4.56 -42.74 -31.82
N PRO A 391 3.40 -43.39 -31.58
CA PRO A 391 3.09 -44.08 -30.34
C PRO A 391 4.22 -45.00 -29.85
N GLY A 392 4.58 -44.90 -28.57
CA GLY A 392 5.61 -45.74 -27.94
C GLY A 392 7.05 -45.48 -28.41
N SER A 393 7.28 -44.46 -29.24
CA SER A 393 8.62 -44.10 -29.71
C SER A 393 9.30 -43.09 -28.78
N THR A 394 10.64 -43.11 -28.75
CA THR A 394 11.44 -42.07 -28.09
C THR A 394 12.01 -41.13 -29.14
N THR A 395 11.48 -39.91 -29.20
CA THR A 395 11.99 -38.86 -30.11
C THR A 395 12.95 -37.94 -29.38
N ALA A 396 14.17 -37.81 -29.88
CA ALA A 396 15.19 -36.91 -29.32
C ALA A 396 15.16 -35.54 -30.02
N LEU A 397 14.95 -34.46 -29.25
CA LEU A 397 15.09 -33.08 -29.73
C LEU A 397 16.52 -32.58 -29.50
N VAL A 398 17.29 -32.38 -30.58
CA VAL A 398 18.70 -31.97 -30.53
C VAL A 398 18.89 -30.59 -31.14
N GLY A 399 19.71 -29.74 -30.52
CA GLY A 399 20.03 -28.40 -31.01
C GLY A 399 20.71 -27.53 -29.96
N SER A 400 21.26 -26.38 -30.37
CA SER A 400 21.92 -25.41 -29.47
C SER A 400 20.97 -24.82 -28.42
N SER A 401 21.50 -24.26 -27.33
CA SER A 401 20.68 -23.52 -26.35
C SER A 401 19.90 -22.39 -27.04
N GLY A 402 18.63 -22.20 -26.67
CA GLY A 402 17.75 -21.20 -27.29
C GLY A 402 17.09 -21.62 -28.61
N SER A 403 17.34 -22.84 -29.12
CA SER A 403 16.75 -23.32 -30.38
C SER A 403 15.25 -23.68 -30.31
N GLY A 404 14.53 -23.32 -29.23
CA GLY A 404 13.09 -23.59 -29.08
C GLY A 404 12.69 -25.00 -28.58
N LYS A 405 13.64 -25.87 -28.20
CA LYS A 405 13.34 -27.24 -27.73
C LYS A 405 12.39 -27.28 -26.52
N SER A 406 12.69 -26.50 -25.48
CA SER A 406 11.83 -26.44 -24.29
C SER A 406 10.45 -25.84 -24.60
N THR A 407 10.40 -24.91 -25.56
CA THR A 407 9.15 -24.33 -26.05
C THR A 407 8.30 -25.36 -26.78
N LEU A 408 8.89 -26.22 -27.62
CA LEU A 408 8.17 -27.34 -28.23
C LEU A 408 7.54 -28.26 -27.18
N ILE A 409 8.32 -28.65 -26.16
CA ILE A 409 7.82 -29.48 -25.05
C ILE A 409 6.70 -28.76 -24.30
N SER A 410 6.84 -27.45 -24.07
CA SER A 410 5.80 -26.63 -23.44
C SER A 410 4.49 -26.58 -24.21
N LEU A 411 4.52 -26.59 -25.55
CA LEU A 411 3.32 -26.63 -26.38
C LEU A 411 2.65 -28.01 -26.35
N ILE A 412 3.45 -29.09 -26.37
CA ILE A 412 2.94 -30.47 -26.28
C ILE A 412 2.25 -30.71 -24.92
N MET A 413 2.80 -30.14 -23.84
CA MET A 413 2.19 -30.20 -22.51
C MET A 413 1.04 -29.21 -22.30
N ALA A 414 0.62 -28.48 -23.34
CA ALA A 414 -0.42 -27.44 -23.29
C ALA A 414 -0.17 -26.27 -22.32
N PHE A 415 1.05 -26.12 -21.78
CA PHE A 415 1.41 -24.99 -20.91
C PHE A 415 1.38 -23.65 -21.65
N ASN A 416 1.59 -23.70 -22.97
CA ASN A 416 1.49 -22.59 -23.90
C ASN A 416 0.65 -23.03 -25.12
N ARG A 417 0.06 -22.06 -25.82
CA ARG A 417 -0.75 -22.30 -27.03
C ARG A 417 -0.03 -21.69 -28.26
N PRO A 418 -0.03 -22.37 -29.41
CA PRO A 418 0.64 -21.86 -30.60
C PRO A 418 -0.05 -20.59 -31.12
N THR A 419 0.72 -19.64 -31.66
CA THR A 419 0.18 -18.43 -32.29
C THR A 419 -0.42 -18.73 -33.66
N ALA A 420 0.11 -19.74 -34.35
CA ALA A 420 -0.43 -20.30 -35.58
C ALA A 420 -0.01 -21.77 -35.74
N GLY A 421 -0.72 -22.52 -36.59
CA GLY A 421 -0.53 -23.97 -36.73
C GLY A 421 -1.31 -24.74 -35.66
N ARG A 422 -1.06 -26.05 -35.55
CA ARG A 422 -1.81 -26.94 -34.63
C ARG A 422 -0.89 -27.91 -33.92
N VAL A 423 -1.24 -28.25 -32.69
CA VAL A 423 -0.61 -29.34 -31.92
C VAL A 423 -1.65 -30.40 -31.72
N LEU A 424 -1.38 -31.60 -32.23
CA LEU A 424 -2.31 -32.71 -32.27
C LEU A 424 -1.81 -33.84 -31.38
N VAL A 425 -2.72 -34.45 -30.62
CA VAL A 425 -2.48 -35.70 -29.89
C VAL A 425 -3.52 -36.72 -30.37
N ASP A 426 -3.06 -37.86 -30.89
CA ASP A 426 -3.90 -38.90 -31.52
C ASP A 426 -4.88 -38.33 -32.57
N GLY A 427 -4.39 -37.37 -33.36
CA GLY A 427 -5.15 -36.71 -34.42
C GLY A 427 -6.15 -35.64 -33.94
N ARG A 428 -6.29 -35.42 -32.63
CA ARG A 428 -7.15 -34.38 -32.04
C ARG A 428 -6.35 -33.14 -31.70
N ASP A 429 -6.91 -31.97 -31.94
CA ASP A 429 -6.24 -30.70 -31.62
C ASP A 429 -6.27 -30.46 -30.11
N LEU A 430 -5.18 -29.94 -29.54
CA LEU A 430 -5.16 -29.55 -28.13
C LEU A 430 -6.08 -28.35 -27.85
N GLU A 431 -6.57 -27.65 -28.87
CA GLU A 431 -7.57 -26.59 -28.73
C GLU A 431 -9.02 -27.02 -28.93
N SER A 432 -9.29 -28.25 -29.38
CA SER A 432 -10.66 -28.72 -29.69
C SER A 432 -11.47 -29.19 -28.50
#